data_AF-S6FQ22-F1
#
_entry.id   AF-S6FQ22-F1
#
_cell.length_a   1.000
_cell.length_b   1.000
_cell.length_c   1.000
_cell.angle_alpha   90.00
_cell.angle_beta   90.00
_cell.angle_gamma   90.00
#
_symmetry.space_group_name_H-M   'P 1'
#
loop_
_entity.id
_entity.type
_entity.pdbx_description
1 polymer ?
#
loop_
_entity_poly.entity_id
_entity_poly.type
_entity_poly.pdbx_seq_one_letter_code
_entity_poly.pdbx_strand_id
1 'polypeptide(L)' 'MKISTKGKYGLRALIDISIYSSSEIVTLKSISERQDISERYLEQIFSLLRKGGVIKAKK' A
#
# COMPACT_ATOMS: atom_id res chain seq x y z
N MET A 1 -18.58 8.17 -11.51
CA MET A 1 -17.25 7.53 -11.68
C MET A 1 -17.24 6.18 -10.98
N LYS A 2 -16.75 5.10 -11.61
CA LYS A 2 -16.51 3.81 -10.95
C LYS A 2 -15.01 3.69 -10.65
N ILE A 3 -14.67 3.54 -9.37
CA ILE A 3 -13.28 3.27 -8.93
C ILE A 3 -13.06 1.77 -9.00
N SER A 4 -11.94 1.35 -9.61
CA SER A 4 -11.57 -0.07 -9.66
C SER A 4 -11.23 -0.58 -8.26
N THR A 5 -11.43 -1.88 -8.04
CA THR A 5 -11.05 -2.56 -6.79
C THR A 5 -9.57 -2.30 -6.45
N LYS A 6 -8.69 -2.36 -7.46
CA LYS A 6 -7.26 -2.05 -7.32
C LYS A 6 -7.00 -0.62 -6.86
N GLY A 7 -7.74 0.36 -7.39
CA GLY A 7 -7.66 1.76 -6.96
C GLY A 7 -8.14 1.95 -5.52
N LYS A 8 -9.25 1.31 -5.13
CA LYS A 8 -9.79 1.37 -3.76
C LYS A 8 -8.80 0.81 -2.73
N TYR A 9 -8.19 -0.34 -3.02
CA TYR A 9 -7.20 -0.96 -2.15
C TYR A 9 -5.86 -0.20 -2.14
N GLY A 10 -5.44 0.37 -3.28
CA GLY A 10 -4.27 1.25 -3.33
C GLY A 10 -4.43 2.48 -2.45
N LEU A 11 -5.61 3.11 -2.47
CA LEU A 11 -5.90 4.25 -1.61
C LEU A 11 -5.87 3.87 -0.12
N ARG A 12 -6.50 2.74 0.25
CA ARG A 12 -6.48 2.23 1.63
C ARG A 12 -5.06 1.99 2.13
N ALA A 13 -4.22 1.36 1.31
CA ALA A 13 -2.84 1.08 1.68
C ALA A 13 -1.99 2.37 1.78
N LEU A 14 -2.23 3.38 0.95
CA LEU A 14 -1.56 4.68 1.06
C LEU A 14 -1.92 5.42 2.35
N ILE A 15 -3.20 5.41 2.72
CA ILE A 15 -3.67 5.99 3.99
C ILE A 15 -3.02 5.25 5.16
N ASP A 16 -2.99 3.92 5.11
CA ASP A 16 -2.35 3.09 6.13
C ASP A 16 -0.87 3.46 6.29
N ILE A 17 -0.11 3.54 5.18
CA ILE A 17 1.28 4.04 5.24
C ILE A 17 1.35 5.40 5.91
N SER A 18 0.52 6.38 5.52
CA SER A 18 0.61 7.74 6.07
C SER A 18 0.36 7.80 7.58
N ILE A 19 -0.46 6.90 8.11
CA ILE A 19 -0.76 6.82 9.54
C ILE A 19 0.43 6.20 10.29
N TYR A 20 1.02 5.13 9.75
CA TYR A 20 2.03 4.33 10.45
C TYR A 20 3.49 4.70 10.10
N SER A 21 3.75 5.50 9.05
CA SER A 21 5.10 5.84 8.61
C SER A 21 5.80 6.92 9.43
N SER A 22 5.17 7.42 10.49
CA SER A 22 5.69 8.55 11.28
C SER A 22 6.96 8.21 12.07
N SER A 23 7.23 6.94 12.35
CA SER A 23 8.41 6.53 13.14
C SER A 23 9.13 5.30 12.60
N GLU A 24 8.48 4.47 11.79
CA GLU A 24 9.06 3.21 11.32
C GLU A 24 8.71 2.92 9.86
N ILE A 25 9.48 2.01 9.25
CA ILE A 25 9.21 1.49 7.92
C ILE A 25 7.98 0.59 7.99
N VAL A 26 6.94 0.96 7.23
CA VAL A 26 5.73 0.16 7.14
C VAL A 26 5.96 -1.02 6.20
N THR A 27 5.85 -2.25 6.72
CA THR A 27 6.03 -3.48 5.94
C THR A 27 4.74 -3.91 5.25
N LEU A 28 4.84 -4.60 4.11
CA LEU A 28 3.69 -5.17 3.40
C LEU A 28 2.87 -6.12 4.27
N LYS A 29 3.55 -6.94 5.07
CA LYS A 29 2.93 -7.84 6.05
C LYS A 29 2.04 -7.08 7.03
N SER A 30 2.54 -5.98 7.61
CA SER A 30 1.77 -5.18 8.56
C SER A 30 0.52 -4.56 7.94
N ILE A 31 0.59 -4.14 6.67
CA ILE A 31 -0.57 -3.61 5.93
C ILE A 31 -1.56 -4.74 5.59
N SER A 32 -1.05 -5.91 5.22
CA SER A 32 -1.85 -7.10 4.93
C SER A 32 -2.72 -7.49 6.12
N GLU A 33 -2.13 -7.53 7.31
CA GLU A 33 -2.82 -7.85 8.57
C GLU A 33 -3.85 -6.79 8.94
N ARG A 34 -3.52 -5.48 8.83
CA ARG A 34 -4.44 -4.39 9.19
C ARG A 34 -5.62 -4.22 8.24
N GLN A 35 -5.39 -4.43 6.94
CA GLN A 35 -6.37 -4.11 5.90
C GLN A 35 -7.14 -5.33 5.38
N ASP A 36 -6.75 -6.54 5.81
CA ASP A 36 -7.24 -7.82 5.32
C ASP A 36 -7.10 -7.92 3.78
N ILE A 37 -5.87 -7.72 3.32
CA ILE A 37 -5.50 -7.75 1.89
C ILE A 37 -4.26 -8.60 1.76
N SER A 38 -4.27 -9.62 0.90
CA SER A 38 -3.10 -10.48 0.73
C SER A 38 -1.83 -9.70 0.34
N GLU A 39 -0.70 -10.08 0.92
CA GLU A 39 0.62 -9.48 0.61
C GLU A 39 0.90 -9.48 -0.89
N ARG A 40 0.60 -10.59 -1.59
CA ARG A 40 0.78 -10.70 -3.04
C ARG A 40 -0.04 -9.66 -3.82
N TYR A 41 -1.22 -9.30 -3.35
CA TYR A 41 -2.03 -8.27 -4.00
C TYR A 41 -1.49 -6.86 -3.71
N LEU A 42 -1.03 -6.63 -2.48
CA LEU A 42 -0.34 -5.39 -2.12
C LEU A 42 0.96 -5.21 -2.92
N GLU A 43 1.75 -6.25 -3.14
CA GLU A 43 2.94 -6.18 -4.00
C GLU A 43 2.62 -5.68 -5.42
N GLN A 44 1.53 -6.16 -6.02
CA GLN A 44 1.10 -5.69 -7.34
C GLN A 44 0.72 -4.22 -7.34
N ILE A 45 0.00 -3.78 -6.31
CA ILE A 45 -0.39 -2.37 -6.13
C ILE A 45 0.85 -1.50 -5.92
N PHE A 46 1.75 -1.91 -5.04
CA PHE A 46 2.92 -1.14 -4.64
C PHE A 46 3.94 -1.05 -5.76
N SER A 47 4.04 -2.07 -6.60
CA SER A 47 4.82 -2.02 -7.84
C SER A 47 4.38 -0.86 -8.74
N LEU A 48 3.06 -0.63 -8.87
CA LEU A 48 2.52 0.48 -9.65
C LEU A 48 2.74 1.83 -8.97
N LEU A 49 2.48 1.92 -7.66
CA LEU A 49 2.69 3.15 -6.88
C LEU A 49 4.16 3.58 -6.87
N ARG A 50 5.09 2.62 -6.79
CA ARG A 50 6.53 2.86 -6.85
C ARG A 50 6.96 3.35 -8.24
N LYS A 51 6.46 2.73 -9.30
CA LYS A 51 6.70 3.19 -10.68
C LYS A 51 6.17 4.61 -10.91
N GLY A 52 5.05 4.95 -10.30
CA GLY A 52 4.47 6.29 -10.32
C GLY A 52 5.14 7.31 -9.39
N GLY A 53 6.16 6.92 -8.63
CA GLY A 53 6.86 7.82 -7.69
C GLY A 53 6.06 8.22 -6.45
N VAL A 54 4.91 7.57 -6.19
CA VAL A 54 4.01 7.89 -5.07
C VAL A 54 4.58 7.41 -3.74
N ILE A 55 5.29 6.28 -3.75
CA ILE A 55 5.91 5.69 -2.56
C ILE A 55 7.39 5.42 -2.77
N LYS A 56 8.15 5.48 -1.69
CA LYS A 56 9.57 5.09 -1.66
C LYS A 56 9.71 3.81 -0.85
N ALA A 57 10.35 2.80 -1.44
CA ALA A 57 10.69 1.57 -0.76
C ALA A 57 12.18 1.60 -0.38
N LYS A 58 12.50 1.31 0.88
CA LYS A 58 13.87 1.01 1.31
C LYS A 58 14.03 -0.50 1.34
N LYS A 59 15.17 -0.98 0.82
CA LYS A 59 15.53 -2.40 0.86
C LYS A 59 16.12 -2.74 2.22
#